data_AF-A0A822E6J5-F1
#
_entry.id   AF-A0A822E6J5-F1
#
_cell.length_a   1.000
_cell.length_b   1.000
_cell.length_c   1.000
_cell.angle_alpha   90.00
_cell.angle_beta   90.00
_cell.angle_gamma   90.00
#
_symmetry.space_group_name_H-M   'P 1'
#
loop_
_entity.id
_entity.type
_entity.pdbx_description
1 polymer ?
#
loop_
_entity_poly.entity_id
_entity_poly.type
_entity_poly.pdbx_seq_one_letter_code
_entity_poly.pdbx_strand_id
1 'polypeptide(L)'
;FAATELKGNTRNGTINFPNVRTYVLQGEVHDEKSFYSMNGLSGHAGLFSNLNDMAVLTQIMLNNGSYGNIKFWSQNVQTLFLTPYALDPTFGLGWRLNRNKSLLWFGLHASDEAYGHTGWTGTCTVIDPKYSVAITLLTN
;
A
#
# COMPACT_ATOMS: atom_id res chain seq x y z
N PHE A 1 -9.40 -4.92 18.99
CA PHE A 1 -8.63 -4.60 17.76
C PHE A 1 -7.20 -5.03 18.02
N ALA A 2 -6.50 -5.59 17.04
CA ALA A 2 -5.10 -5.95 17.20
C ALA A 2 -4.21 -4.70 17.17
N ALA A 3 -3.04 -4.78 17.79
CA ALA A 3 -2.06 -3.71 17.79
C ALA A 3 -1.50 -3.51 16.38
N THR A 4 -1.31 -2.27 15.96
CA THR A 4 -0.66 -1.96 14.69
C THR A 4 0.85 -1.80 14.84
N GLU A 5 1.33 -1.42 16.04
CA GLU A 5 2.75 -1.30 16.38
C GLU A 5 2.95 -1.32 17.91
N LEU A 6 3.96 -2.06 18.40
CA LEU A 6 4.11 -2.34 19.84
C LEU A 6 4.79 -1.21 20.62
N LYS A 7 5.64 -0.42 19.96
CA LYS A 7 6.47 0.61 20.60
C LYS A 7 6.22 1.99 20.00
N GLY A 8 4.95 2.32 19.79
CA GLY A 8 4.55 3.60 19.26
C GLY A 8 5.17 3.87 17.89
N ASN A 9 5.58 5.10 17.61
CA ASN A 9 6.30 5.45 16.38
C ASN A 9 7.82 5.59 16.58
N THR A 10 8.36 4.89 17.57
CA THR A 10 9.81 4.89 17.87
C THR A 10 10.63 4.01 16.93
N ARG A 11 9.99 3.16 16.11
CA ARG A 11 10.66 2.12 15.29
C ARG A 11 11.61 1.28 16.13
N ASN A 12 11.06 0.60 17.14
CA ASN A 12 11.80 -0.19 18.11
C ASN A 12 12.89 0.60 18.88
N GLY A 13 12.65 1.88 19.14
CA GLY A 13 13.58 2.77 19.84
C GLY A 13 14.67 3.40 18.97
N THR A 14 14.64 3.20 17.65
CA THR A 14 15.61 3.79 16.72
C THR A 14 15.36 5.28 16.48
N ILE A 15 14.11 5.73 16.64
CA ILE A 15 13.66 7.11 16.42
C ILE A 15 13.26 7.72 17.76
N ASN A 16 13.74 8.94 18.01
CA ASN A 16 13.40 9.73 19.20
C ASN A 16 13.26 11.21 18.85
N PHE A 17 12.18 11.83 19.30
CA PHE A 17 11.89 13.27 19.17
C PHE A 17 10.84 13.69 20.22
N PRO A 18 10.70 15.00 20.51
CA PRO A 18 9.69 15.47 21.46
C PRO A 18 8.28 14.97 21.10
N ASN A 19 7.57 14.41 22.07
CA ASN A 19 6.23 13.81 21.92
C ASN A 19 6.16 12.54 21.05
N VAL A 20 7.30 11.87 20.80
CA VAL A 20 7.27 10.52 20.21
C VAL A 20 6.36 9.61 21.06
N ARG A 21 5.44 8.90 20.40
CA ARG A 21 4.55 7.95 21.07
C ARG A 21 5.37 6.70 21.37
N THR A 22 5.25 6.17 22.58
CA THR A 22 5.98 5.00 23.06
C THR A 22 5.05 3.85 23.49
N TYR A 23 3.74 4.07 23.46
CA TYR A 23 2.72 3.09 23.81
C TYR A 23 2.32 2.23 22.59
N VAL A 24 1.62 1.13 22.84
CA VAL A 24 1.08 0.25 21.79
C VAL A 24 0.04 0.99 20.96
N LEU A 25 0.30 1.18 19.66
CA LEU A 25 -0.65 1.85 18.76
C LEU A 25 -1.76 0.89 18.37
N GLN A 26 -3.01 1.35 18.45
CA GLN A 26 -4.17 0.59 18.04
C GLN A 26 -5.23 1.56 17.49
N GLY A 27 -5.60 1.40 16.21
CA GLY A 27 -6.54 2.32 15.56
C GLY A 27 -5.98 3.73 15.31
N GLU A 28 -4.67 3.90 15.44
CA GLU A 28 -3.96 5.15 15.16
C GLU A 28 -2.92 4.94 14.06
N VAL A 29 -2.72 5.95 13.21
CA VAL A 29 -1.68 5.90 12.18
C VAL A 29 -0.29 5.85 12.85
N HIS A 30 0.58 4.96 12.37
CA HIS A 30 1.97 4.89 12.85
C HIS A 30 2.80 6.08 12.36
N ASP A 31 2.66 6.45 11.07
CA ASP A 31 3.42 7.53 10.43
C ASP A 31 3.34 8.84 11.21
N GLU A 32 4.51 9.35 11.61
CA GLU A 32 4.65 10.57 12.40
C GLU A 32 4.08 11.80 11.68
N LYS A 33 4.30 11.94 10.37
CA LYS A 33 3.85 13.13 9.62
C LYS A 33 2.33 13.17 9.54
N SER A 34 1.71 12.03 9.23
CA SER A 34 0.26 11.91 9.19
C SER A 34 -0.33 12.21 10.58
N PHE A 35 0.21 11.62 11.64
CA PHE A 35 -0.29 11.81 13.00
C PHE A 35 -0.19 13.27 13.48
N TYR A 36 1.02 13.84 13.50
CA TYR A 36 1.24 15.15 14.14
C TYR A 36 0.89 16.34 13.26
N SER A 37 1.03 16.21 11.93
CA SER A 37 0.89 17.35 11.01
C SER A 37 -0.40 17.34 10.19
N MET A 38 -1.04 16.17 10.05
CA MET A 38 -2.21 15.98 9.19
C MET A 38 -3.42 15.43 9.96
N ASN A 39 -3.45 15.62 11.28
CA ASN A 39 -4.54 15.19 12.15
C ASN A 39 -4.89 13.69 12.02
N GLY A 40 -3.88 12.85 11.77
CA GLY A 40 -4.00 11.40 11.67
C GLY A 40 -4.47 10.85 10.31
N LEU A 41 -4.80 11.70 9.34
CA LEU A 41 -5.34 11.27 8.05
C LEU A 41 -4.66 12.01 6.89
N SER A 42 -3.94 11.25 6.05
CA SER A 42 -3.26 11.76 4.86
C SER A 42 -3.29 10.74 3.72
N GLY A 43 -3.10 11.21 2.48
CA GLY A 43 -3.09 10.36 1.29
C GLY A 43 -1.97 9.31 1.29
N HIS A 44 -0.89 9.51 2.05
CA HIS A 44 0.21 8.54 2.18
C HIS A 44 0.08 7.59 3.37
N ALA A 45 -0.73 7.94 4.39
CA ALA A 45 -0.90 7.15 5.60
C ALA A 45 -2.11 7.62 6.43
N GLY A 46 -2.75 6.70 7.16
CA GLY A 46 -3.82 7.00 8.12
C GLY A 46 -5.22 6.63 7.68
N LEU A 47 -5.38 6.11 6.46
CA LEU A 47 -6.60 5.43 6.04
C LEU A 47 -6.61 3.99 6.57
N PHE A 48 -7.70 3.59 7.22
CA PHE A 48 -7.93 2.22 7.70
C PHE A 48 -9.10 1.60 6.97
N SER A 49 -8.98 0.32 6.64
CA SER A 49 -9.97 -0.44 5.89
C SER A 49 -9.80 -1.94 6.19
N ASN A 50 -10.59 -2.79 5.53
CA ASN A 50 -10.61 -4.24 5.73
C ASN A 50 -10.43 -5.00 4.41
N LEU A 51 -10.36 -6.33 4.47
CA LEU A 51 -10.16 -7.17 3.29
C LEU A 51 -11.29 -7.09 2.25
N ASN A 52 -12.54 -6.82 2.65
CA ASN A 52 -13.65 -6.70 1.69
C ASN A 52 -13.47 -5.45 0.82
N ASP A 53 -13.15 -4.31 1.44
CA ASP A 53 -12.88 -3.07 0.73
C ASP A 53 -11.65 -3.20 -0.17
N MET A 54 -10.59 -3.84 0.35
CA MET A 54 -9.38 -4.11 -0.44
C MET A 54 -9.66 -5.03 -1.63
N ALA A 55 -10.49 -6.06 -1.48
CA ALA A 55 -10.88 -6.94 -2.58
C ALA A 55 -11.59 -6.16 -3.70
N VAL A 56 -12.48 -5.22 -3.34
CA VAL A 56 -13.11 -4.31 -4.31
C VAL A 56 -12.05 -3.46 -5.01
N LEU A 57 -11.15 -2.81 -4.26
CA LEU A 57 -10.10 -1.95 -4.82
C LEU A 57 -9.18 -2.72 -5.78
N THR A 58 -8.69 -3.89 -5.37
CA THR A 58 -7.81 -4.71 -6.22
C THR A 58 -8.55 -5.25 -7.44
N GLN A 59 -9.85 -5.56 -7.32
CA GLN A 59 -10.65 -6.00 -8.45
C GLN A 59 -10.90 -4.86 -9.44
N ILE A 60 -11.10 -3.61 -8.98
CA ILE A 60 -11.16 -2.44 -9.85
C ILE A 60 -9.90 -2.35 -10.70
N MET A 61 -8.73 -2.54 -10.08
CA MET A 61 -7.43 -2.50 -10.76
C MET A 61 -7.26 -3.64 -11.78
N LEU A 62 -7.66 -4.88 -11.45
CA LEU A 62 -7.67 -6.01 -12.39
C LEU A 62 -8.63 -5.80 -13.56
N ASN A 63 -9.76 -5.14 -13.31
CA ASN A 63 -10.79 -4.83 -14.31
C ASN A 63 -10.53 -3.50 -15.06
N ASN A 64 -9.31 -2.97 -15.00
CA ASN A 64 -8.91 -1.73 -15.66
C ASN A 64 -9.81 -0.52 -15.32
N GLY A 65 -10.13 -0.34 -14.03
CA GLY A 65 -10.86 0.81 -13.52
C GLY A 65 -12.36 0.62 -13.40
N SER A 66 -12.86 -0.63 -13.33
CA SER A 66 -14.29 -0.90 -13.21
C SER A 66 -14.65 -1.97 -12.18
N TYR A 67 -15.82 -1.86 -11.56
CA TYR A 67 -16.35 -2.87 -10.65
C TYR A 67 -17.88 -2.91 -10.77
N GLY A 68 -18.41 -4.08 -11.11
CA GLY A 68 -19.81 -4.21 -11.51
C GLY A 68 -20.12 -3.29 -12.70
N ASN A 69 -21.16 -2.46 -12.55
CA ASN A 69 -21.58 -1.48 -13.57
C ASN A 69 -20.93 -0.10 -13.42
N ILE A 70 -20.02 0.07 -12.45
CA ILE A 70 -19.38 1.35 -12.17
C ILE A 70 -18.01 1.38 -12.85
N LYS A 71 -17.74 2.44 -13.61
CA LYS A 71 -16.44 2.75 -14.20
C LYS A 71 -15.85 3.99 -13.51
N PHE A 72 -14.76 3.78 -12.79
CA PHE A 72 -14.03 4.84 -12.09
C PHE A 72 -13.05 5.58 -13.01
N TRP A 73 -12.38 4.84 -13.90
CA TRP A 73 -11.47 5.43 -14.88
C TRP A 73 -11.38 4.62 -16.18
N SER A 74 -10.69 5.16 -17.19
CA SER A 74 -10.45 4.51 -18.48
C SER A 74 -9.12 3.74 -18.49
N GLN A 75 -8.94 2.83 -19.46
CA GLN A 75 -7.67 2.12 -19.65
C GLN A 75 -6.47 3.08 -19.71
N ASN A 76 -6.60 4.22 -20.39
CA ASN A 76 -5.51 5.19 -20.52
C ASN A 76 -5.08 5.77 -19.17
N VAL A 77 -6.02 5.95 -18.24
CA VAL A 77 -5.72 6.39 -16.87
C VAL A 77 -5.06 5.26 -16.07
N GLN A 78 -5.51 4.02 -16.24
CA GLN A 78 -4.85 2.85 -15.62
C GLN A 78 -3.40 2.74 -16.09
N THR A 79 -3.16 2.90 -17.40
CA THR A 79 -1.81 2.92 -17.98
C THR A 79 -0.96 4.03 -17.41
N LEU A 80 -1.53 5.22 -17.16
CA LEU A 80 -0.82 6.32 -16.53
C LEU A 80 -0.36 5.98 -15.10
N PHE A 81 -1.22 5.32 -14.29
CA PHE A 81 -0.83 4.88 -12.94
C PHE A 81 0.33 3.88 -12.94
N LEU A 82 0.39 3.04 -13.98
CA LEU A 82 1.39 1.97 -14.12
C LEU A 82 2.57 2.35 -15.02
N THR A 83 2.66 3.62 -15.44
CA THR A 83 3.78 4.11 -16.22
C THR A 83 5.01 4.25 -15.31
N PRO A 84 6.15 3.62 -15.65
CA PRO A 84 7.37 3.72 -14.86
C PRO A 84 7.89 5.14 -14.76
N TYR A 85 8.33 5.54 -13.57
CA TYR A 85 9.02 6.81 -13.36
C TYR A 85 10.42 6.78 -13.99
N ALA A 86 10.83 7.89 -14.62
CA ALA A 86 12.03 7.93 -15.45
C ALA A 86 13.34 7.66 -14.69
N LEU A 87 13.45 8.08 -13.42
CA LEU A 87 14.67 7.89 -12.63
C LEU A 87 14.72 6.57 -11.87
N ASP A 88 13.56 6.00 -11.56
CA ASP A 88 13.44 4.67 -10.95
C ASP A 88 12.19 3.98 -11.53
N PRO A 89 12.38 3.00 -12.45
CA PRO A 89 11.28 2.36 -13.16
C PRO A 89 10.43 1.46 -12.26
N THR A 90 10.81 1.29 -10.99
CA THR A 90 10.00 0.56 -10.01
C THR A 90 8.98 1.45 -9.32
N PHE A 91 8.93 2.77 -9.56
CA PHE A 91 7.81 3.62 -9.16
C PHE A 91 6.81 3.81 -10.31
N GLY A 92 5.53 3.72 -9.99
CA GLY A 92 4.42 4.30 -10.76
C GLY A 92 3.68 5.36 -9.92
N LEU A 93 2.53 5.83 -10.38
CA LEU A 93 1.72 6.77 -9.60
C LEU A 93 0.89 5.99 -8.56
N GLY A 94 1.35 6.03 -7.31
CA GLY A 94 0.70 5.35 -6.17
C GLY A 94 1.08 3.88 -5.99
N TRP A 95 1.84 3.29 -6.92
CA TRP A 95 2.22 1.88 -6.89
C TRP A 95 3.73 1.69 -7.04
N ARG A 96 4.25 0.61 -6.44
CA ARG A 96 5.53 0.03 -6.84
C ARG A 96 5.28 -0.93 -8.00
N LEU A 97 6.15 -0.95 -8.99
CA LEU A 97 6.11 -1.83 -10.16
C LEU A 97 7.18 -2.92 -10.04
N ASN A 98 6.87 -4.16 -10.41
CA ASN A 98 7.80 -5.30 -10.36
C ASN A 98 8.84 -5.26 -11.50
N ARG A 99 9.62 -4.18 -11.56
CA ARG A 99 10.67 -3.94 -12.57
C ARG A 99 12.08 -4.19 -12.05
N ASN A 100 12.21 -4.68 -10.81
CA ASN A 100 13.47 -5.02 -10.18
C ASN A 100 13.30 -6.30 -9.36
N LYS A 101 14.03 -7.35 -9.73
CA LYS A 101 13.95 -8.68 -9.08
C LYS A 101 14.44 -8.70 -7.63
N SER A 102 15.10 -7.64 -7.18
CA SER A 102 15.45 -7.46 -5.76
C SER A 102 14.23 -7.10 -4.89
N LEU A 103 13.08 -6.75 -5.48
CA LEU A 103 11.82 -6.51 -4.75
C LEU A 103 11.11 -7.84 -4.42
N LEU A 104 11.74 -8.63 -3.56
CA LEU A 104 11.33 -10.01 -3.26
C LEU A 104 9.90 -10.16 -2.70
N TRP A 105 9.32 -9.09 -2.15
CA TRP A 105 7.96 -9.10 -1.59
C TRP A 105 6.87 -9.24 -2.66
N PHE A 106 7.18 -9.01 -3.95
CA PHE A 106 6.29 -9.41 -5.04
C PHE A 106 6.15 -10.94 -5.16
N GLY A 107 7.15 -11.69 -4.68
CA GLY A 107 7.22 -13.15 -4.80
C GLY A 107 7.94 -13.62 -6.05
N LEU A 108 8.52 -14.82 -5.99
CA LEU A 108 9.33 -15.42 -7.05
C LEU A 108 8.56 -15.70 -8.35
N HIS A 109 7.23 -15.85 -8.24
CA HIS A 109 6.36 -16.20 -9.35
C HIS A 109 5.59 -15.01 -9.93
N ALA A 110 5.73 -13.81 -9.36
CA ALA A 110 5.10 -12.61 -9.89
C ALA A 110 5.69 -12.26 -11.26
N SER A 111 4.80 -11.88 -12.18
CA SER A 111 5.18 -11.42 -13.50
C SER A 111 5.82 -10.02 -13.44
N ASP A 112 6.46 -9.61 -14.53
CA ASP A 112 6.99 -8.25 -14.67
C ASP A 112 5.87 -7.18 -14.81
N GLU A 113 4.62 -7.61 -14.96
CA GLU A 113 3.42 -6.74 -15.00
C GLU A 113 2.82 -6.54 -13.60
N ALA A 114 3.32 -7.26 -12.60
CA ALA A 114 2.85 -7.11 -11.23
C ALA A 114 3.17 -5.72 -10.67
N TYR A 115 2.26 -5.20 -9.86
CA TYR A 115 2.42 -3.95 -9.12
C TYR A 115 1.74 -4.06 -7.77
N GLY A 116 2.13 -3.20 -6.83
CA GLY A 116 1.72 -3.38 -5.45
C GLY A 116 2.25 -2.31 -4.52
N HIS A 117 2.00 -2.50 -3.23
CA HIS A 117 2.50 -1.62 -2.19
C HIS A 117 2.64 -2.38 -0.87
N THR A 118 3.63 -1.99 -0.06
CA THR A 118 3.81 -2.49 1.32
C THR A 118 3.51 -1.38 2.32
N GLY A 119 3.02 -1.74 3.50
CA GLY A 119 2.85 -0.83 4.62
C GLY A 119 3.85 -1.16 5.73
N TRP A 120 4.21 -0.14 6.50
CA TRP A 120 5.13 -0.27 7.63
C TRP A 120 4.74 -1.40 8.58
N THR A 121 3.45 -1.50 8.90
CA THR A 121 2.90 -2.42 9.89
C THR A 121 2.69 -3.84 9.35
N GLY A 122 3.36 -4.18 8.24
CA GLY A 122 3.34 -5.52 7.63
C GLY A 122 2.24 -5.74 6.59
N THR A 123 1.45 -4.72 6.25
CA THR A 123 0.48 -4.86 5.15
C THR A 123 1.20 -5.00 3.82
N CYS A 124 0.65 -5.80 2.92
CA CYS A 124 1.20 -5.99 1.58
C CYS A 124 0.06 -6.23 0.60
N THR A 125 0.11 -5.57 -0.56
CA THR A 125 -0.79 -5.85 -1.67
C THR A 125 0.00 -6.03 -2.94
N VAL A 126 -0.28 -7.10 -3.68
CA VAL A 126 0.28 -7.40 -4.99
C VAL A 126 -0.87 -7.69 -5.94
N ILE A 127 -0.86 -7.06 -7.11
CA ILE A 127 -1.83 -7.26 -8.19
C ILE A 127 -1.03 -7.64 -9.43
N ASP A 128 -1.37 -8.78 -10.04
CA ASP A 128 -0.69 -9.30 -11.23
C ASP A 128 -1.73 -9.54 -12.35
N PRO A 129 -1.91 -8.58 -13.26
CA PRO A 129 -2.88 -8.69 -14.35
C PRO A 129 -2.63 -9.89 -15.27
N LYS A 130 -1.36 -10.28 -15.47
CA LYS A 130 -0.99 -11.41 -16.33
C LYS A 130 -1.66 -12.70 -15.88
N TYR A 131 -1.79 -12.90 -14.58
CA TYR A 131 -2.44 -14.07 -13.98
C TYR A 131 -3.84 -13.78 -13.45
N SER A 132 -4.35 -12.56 -13.64
CA SER A 132 -5.64 -12.10 -13.10
C SER A 132 -5.79 -12.37 -11.60
N VAL A 133 -4.71 -12.14 -10.85
CA VAL A 133 -4.66 -12.42 -9.41
C VAL A 133 -4.35 -11.14 -8.62
N ALA A 134 -4.96 -11.01 -7.46
CA ALA A 134 -4.57 -10.03 -6.46
C ALA A 134 -4.42 -10.73 -5.11
N ILE A 135 -3.40 -10.33 -4.36
CA ILE A 135 -3.09 -10.83 -3.02
C ILE A 135 -2.99 -9.62 -2.11
N THR A 136 -3.81 -9.60 -1.05
CA THR A 136 -3.73 -8.60 0.01
C THR A 136 -3.52 -9.30 1.35
N LEU A 137 -2.47 -8.90 2.05
CA LEU A 137 -2.14 -9.32 3.41
C LEU A 137 -2.32 -8.12 4.33
N LEU A 138 -3.19 -8.25 5.33
CA LEU A 138 -3.36 -7.28 6.40
C LEU A 138 -2.91 -7.96 7.70
N THR A 139 -1.63 -7.86 8.01
CA THR A 139 -1.07 -8.41 9.25
C THR A 139 -1.21 -7.39 10.37
N ASN A 140 -1.53 -7.88 11.57
CA ASN A 140 -1.57 -7.13 12.81
C ASN A 140 -1.05 -8.01 13.96
#